data_AF-A0AAV9PUN6-F1
#
_entry.id   AF-A0AAV9PUN6-F1
#
_cell.length_a   1.000
_cell.length_b   1.000
_cell.length_c   1.000
_cell.angle_alpha   90.00
_cell.angle_beta   90.00
_cell.angle_gamma   90.00
#
_symmetry.space_group_name_H-M   'P 1'
#
loop_
_entity.id
_entity.type
_entity.pdbx_description
1 polymer ?
#
loop_
_entity_poly.entity_id
_entity_poly.type
_entity_poly.pdbx_seq_one_letter_code
_entity_poly.pdbx_strand_id
1 'polypeptide(L)'
;MSTMSQTQSRFGIVGCDLGQSFEHQERVCFLFGGTTTDHNIRRDSSADLDSIGFTSDIDASKCIRVDFNRSYPRVNGIDQRGFCIPPAGISMGPMQMGDGSFGDTMGRSVLARSSDGGLTFGSPLYDLSLDKFINMSLQLVNHDSYPGLPGPQGKGILMWGSGSYRRSNVYLAYVPADQIEDRSAFSFFAGGGPAQPL
;
A
#
# COMPACT_ATOMS: atom_id res chain seq x y z
N MET A 1 35.46 4.65 2.79
CA MET A 1 34.23 5.26 3.34
C MET A 1 33.12 4.25 3.23
N SER A 2 32.38 4.01 4.32
CA SER A 2 31.17 3.18 4.31
C SER A 2 30.00 4.04 3.83
N THR A 3 29.22 3.56 2.86
CA THR A 3 27.94 4.19 2.49
C THR A 3 26.93 4.02 3.64
N MET A 4 26.02 4.99 3.81
CA MET A 4 24.99 4.93 4.87
C MET A 4 23.94 3.84 4.59
N SER A 5 23.54 3.69 3.33
CA SER A 5 22.67 2.59 2.90
C SER A 5 23.51 1.33 2.72
N GLN A 6 23.29 0.40 3.65
CA GLN A 6 23.89 -0.94 3.70
C GLN A 6 22.78 -1.98 3.74
N THR A 7 21.80 -1.85 2.85
CA THR A 7 20.56 -2.63 2.88
C THR A 7 20.81 -4.12 2.70
N GLN A 8 21.76 -4.51 1.85
CA GLN A 8 22.13 -5.90 1.66
C GLN A 8 22.76 -6.49 2.93
N SER A 9 23.82 -5.89 3.45
CA SER A 9 24.53 -6.47 4.61
C SER A 9 23.72 -6.40 5.92
N ARG A 10 22.81 -5.42 6.07
CA ARG A 10 22.02 -5.24 7.30
C ARG A 10 20.69 -5.99 7.29
N PHE A 11 20.06 -6.11 6.12
CA PHE A 11 18.68 -6.62 5.98
C PHE A 11 18.52 -7.67 4.90
N GLY A 12 19.60 -8.02 4.18
CA GLY A 12 19.56 -8.97 3.08
C GLY A 12 18.87 -8.42 1.84
N ILE A 13 18.72 -7.10 1.68
CA ILE A 13 18.04 -6.49 0.53
C ILE A 13 19.06 -6.07 -0.53
N VAL A 14 19.10 -6.80 -1.66
CA VAL A 14 20.00 -6.54 -2.78
C VAL A 14 19.41 -5.47 -3.72
N GLY A 15 18.11 -5.52 -3.95
CA GLY A 15 17.38 -4.55 -4.78
C GLY A 15 15.87 -4.75 -4.70
N CYS A 16 15.11 -3.69 -4.92
CA CYS A 16 13.65 -3.66 -4.85
C CYS A 16 13.06 -2.98 -6.09
N ASP A 17 11.79 -3.26 -6.40
CA ASP A 17 11.03 -2.58 -7.46
C ASP A 17 9.65 -2.11 -6.93
N LEU A 18 8.93 -1.34 -7.77
CA LEU A 18 7.50 -1.01 -7.67
C LEU A 18 7.06 -0.58 -6.26
N GLY A 19 7.62 0.55 -5.81
CA GLY A 19 7.41 1.03 -4.45
C GLY A 19 6.33 2.12 -4.28
N GLN A 20 5.68 2.12 -3.13
CA GLN A 20 4.72 3.13 -2.68
C GLN A 20 5.06 3.59 -1.27
N SER A 21 4.80 4.87 -0.98
CA SER A 21 5.11 5.44 0.33
C SER A 21 3.91 6.10 0.98
N PHE A 22 3.84 6.00 2.30
CA PHE A 22 2.85 6.69 3.11
C PHE A 22 3.41 6.93 4.52
N GLU A 23 2.83 7.89 5.23
CA GLU A 23 3.25 8.22 6.60
C GLU A 23 2.54 7.34 7.63
N HIS A 24 3.26 6.90 8.66
CA HIS A 24 2.73 6.15 9.80
C HIS A 24 3.57 6.41 11.05
N GLN A 25 2.92 6.88 12.13
CA GLN A 25 3.57 7.12 13.42
C GLN A 25 4.89 7.90 13.30
N GLU A 26 4.86 9.08 12.68
CA GLU A 26 6.01 9.98 12.48
C GLU A 26 7.16 9.41 11.63
N ARG A 27 6.90 8.31 10.91
CA ARG A 27 7.84 7.70 9.97
C ARG A 27 7.23 7.65 8.57
N VAL A 28 8.08 7.68 7.56
CA VAL A 28 7.68 7.31 6.20
C VAL A 28 7.89 5.80 6.06
N CYS A 29 6.84 5.11 5.64
CA CYS A 29 6.86 3.70 5.27
C CYS A 29 6.98 3.58 3.76
N PHE A 30 7.81 2.66 3.30
CA PHE A 30 7.96 2.31 1.89
C PHE A 30 7.60 0.84 1.71
N LEU A 31 6.55 0.59 0.94
CA LEU A 31 6.20 -0.73 0.43
C LEU A 31 6.96 -0.94 -0.87
N PHE A 32 7.53 -2.12 -1.06
CA PHE A 32 8.24 -2.52 -2.26
C PHE A 32 7.84 -3.93 -2.64
N GLY A 33 7.78 -4.22 -3.94
CA GLY A 33 7.64 -5.57 -4.41
C GLY A 33 8.80 -6.05 -5.27
N GLY A 34 8.75 -7.33 -5.67
CA GLY A 34 9.80 -7.97 -6.47
C GLY A 34 11.19 -7.83 -5.83
N THR A 35 11.29 -7.96 -4.49
CA THR A 35 12.55 -7.69 -3.80
C THR A 35 13.51 -8.86 -3.97
N THR A 36 14.68 -8.59 -4.52
CA THR A 36 15.79 -9.53 -4.55
C THR A 36 16.51 -9.54 -3.20
N THR A 37 16.63 -10.73 -2.59
CA THR A 37 17.26 -10.89 -1.27
C THR A 37 18.55 -11.72 -1.28
N ASP A 38 19.45 -11.41 -0.35
CA ASP A 38 20.59 -12.27 0.01
C ASP A 38 20.12 -13.31 1.02
N HIS A 39 19.92 -14.54 0.54
CA HIS A 39 19.37 -15.64 1.34
C HIS A 39 20.25 -16.10 2.50
N ASN A 40 21.51 -15.66 2.57
CA ASN A 40 22.34 -15.92 3.75
C ASN A 40 21.95 -15.03 4.94
N ILE A 41 21.36 -13.86 4.65
CA ILE A 41 20.98 -12.83 5.63
C ILE A 41 19.47 -12.84 5.87
N ARG A 42 18.66 -12.86 4.80
CA ARG A 42 17.20 -12.89 4.86
C ARG A 42 16.67 -14.20 4.27
N ARG A 43 16.24 -15.11 5.14
CA ARG A 43 15.82 -16.48 4.79
C ARG A 43 14.34 -16.56 4.43
N ASP A 44 13.93 -15.70 3.51
CA ASP A 44 12.59 -15.76 2.93
C ASP A 44 12.43 -17.05 2.11
N SER A 45 11.19 -17.53 2.00
CA SER A 45 10.87 -18.78 1.28
C SER A 45 10.96 -18.64 -0.25
N SER A 46 11.04 -17.42 -0.76
CA SER A 46 11.25 -17.10 -2.18
C SER A 46 12.20 -15.90 -2.32
N ALA A 47 12.85 -15.80 -3.47
CA ALA A 47 13.87 -14.78 -3.76
C ALA A 47 13.29 -13.43 -4.17
N ASP A 48 11.98 -13.34 -4.38
CA ASP A 48 11.26 -12.23 -5.00
C ASP A 48 10.08 -11.69 -4.16
N LEU A 49 10.05 -12.01 -2.86
CA LEU A 49 8.98 -11.55 -1.97
C LEU A 49 9.03 -10.04 -1.75
N ASP A 50 7.91 -9.46 -1.35
CA ASP A 50 7.82 -8.04 -1.00
C ASP A 50 8.74 -7.62 0.16
N SER A 51 8.97 -6.32 0.27
CA SER A 51 9.66 -5.72 1.40
C SER A 51 8.99 -4.45 1.86
N ILE A 52 9.19 -4.15 3.14
CA ILE A 52 8.82 -2.87 3.71
C ILE A 52 10.02 -2.24 4.41
N GLY A 53 10.23 -0.96 4.14
CA GLY A 53 11.28 -0.14 4.72
C GLY A 53 10.70 1.09 5.41
N PHE A 54 11.44 1.62 6.36
CA PHE A 54 11.02 2.78 7.15
C PHE A 54 12.15 3.79 7.24
N THR A 55 11.77 5.06 7.31
CA THR A 55 12.69 6.13 7.70
C THR A 55 11.98 7.13 8.60
N SER A 56 12.71 7.67 9.56
CA SER A 56 12.32 8.87 10.32
C SER A 56 13.07 10.11 9.83
N ASP A 57 13.88 9.98 8.77
CA ASP A 57 14.61 11.11 8.23
C ASP A 57 13.64 12.02 7.46
N ILE A 58 13.64 13.29 7.85
CA ILE A 58 12.76 14.32 7.26
C ILE A 58 13.51 15.25 6.30
N ASP A 59 14.83 15.07 6.15
CA ASP A 59 15.70 15.94 5.37
C ASP A 59 16.44 15.13 4.30
N ALA A 60 15.86 15.12 3.10
CA ALA A 60 16.43 14.39 1.96
C ALA A 60 17.83 14.89 1.55
N SER A 61 18.23 16.11 1.96
CA SER A 61 19.57 16.64 1.66
C SER A 61 20.69 15.98 2.47
N LYS A 62 20.34 15.30 3.58
CA LYS A 62 21.29 14.62 4.48
C LYS A 62 21.43 13.13 4.20
N CYS A 63 20.97 12.68 3.02
CA CYS A 63 20.77 11.29 2.64
C CYS A 63 19.73 10.60 3.54
N ILE A 64 18.91 9.73 2.94
CA ILE A 64 17.85 9.01 3.65
C ILE A 64 18.36 7.64 4.03
N ARG A 65 18.32 7.31 5.32
CA ARG A 65 18.51 5.95 5.82
C ARG A 65 17.16 5.25 5.85
N VAL A 66 17.08 4.13 5.13
CA VAL A 66 15.92 3.23 5.16
C VAL A 66 16.30 1.95 5.91
N ASP A 67 15.59 1.66 6.99
CA ASP A 67 15.73 0.43 7.74
C ASP A 67 14.57 -0.52 7.35
N PHE A 68 14.90 -1.76 6.98
CA PHE A 68 13.94 -2.72 6.46
C PHE A 68 13.52 -3.75 7.50
N ASN A 69 12.36 -4.34 7.28
CA ASN A 69 12.03 -5.59 7.95
C ASN A 69 13.00 -6.70 7.56
N ARG A 70 13.27 -7.59 8.51
CA ARG A 70 14.11 -8.79 8.30
C ARG A 70 13.37 -9.95 7.62
N SER A 71 12.09 -9.76 7.31
CA SER A 71 11.23 -10.70 6.59
C SER A 71 10.23 -9.91 5.75
N TYR A 72 9.63 -10.56 4.77
CA TYR A 72 8.56 -9.94 3.97
C TYR A 72 7.34 -9.58 4.84
N PRO A 73 6.60 -8.50 4.50
CA PRO A 73 5.42 -8.06 5.24
C PRO A 73 4.25 -9.01 5.01
N ARG A 74 4.28 -10.16 5.68
CA ARG A 74 3.42 -11.32 5.36
C ARG A 74 1.93 -11.02 5.49
N VAL A 75 1.20 -11.31 4.41
CA VAL A 75 -0.25 -11.40 4.31
C VAL A 75 -0.64 -12.88 4.09
N ASN A 76 -1.51 -13.44 4.93
CA ASN A 76 -1.89 -14.85 4.83
C ASN A 76 -2.68 -15.10 3.55
N GLY A 77 -2.29 -16.14 2.80
CA GLY A 77 -3.03 -16.59 1.61
C GLY A 77 -2.78 -15.74 0.37
N ILE A 78 -1.80 -14.82 0.41
CA ILE A 78 -1.26 -14.13 -0.75
C ILE A 78 0.20 -14.56 -0.92
N ASP A 79 0.66 -14.79 -2.14
CA ASP A 79 2.02 -15.29 -2.38
C ASP A 79 3.11 -14.19 -2.30
N GLN A 80 2.73 -12.91 -2.49
CA GLN A 80 3.60 -11.73 -2.41
C GLN A 80 4.85 -11.79 -3.28
N ARG A 81 4.78 -12.51 -4.42
CA ARG A 81 5.87 -12.67 -5.40
C ARG A 81 5.85 -11.56 -6.45
N GLY A 82 6.68 -11.67 -7.48
CA GLY A 82 6.94 -10.60 -8.47
C GLY A 82 5.74 -9.93 -9.18
N PHE A 83 4.51 -10.45 -9.10
CA PHE A 83 3.29 -9.79 -9.60
C PHE A 83 2.23 -9.50 -8.52
N CYS A 84 2.45 -9.92 -7.28
CA CYS A 84 1.66 -9.58 -6.09
C CYS A 84 2.33 -8.43 -5.36
N ILE A 85 2.19 -7.22 -5.91
CA ILE A 85 2.89 -6.04 -5.41
C ILE A 85 1.92 -5.20 -4.59
N PRO A 86 2.31 -4.69 -3.42
CA PRO A 86 1.45 -3.83 -2.63
C PRO A 86 1.22 -2.49 -3.34
N PRO A 87 0.00 -2.18 -3.84
CA PRO A 87 -0.24 -1.03 -4.68
C PRO A 87 -0.45 0.26 -3.89
N ALA A 88 -0.76 0.19 -2.59
CA ALA A 88 -0.87 1.37 -1.73
C ALA A 88 -0.85 0.97 -0.25
N GLY A 89 -0.51 1.95 0.60
CA GLY A 89 -0.71 1.88 2.03
C GLY A 89 -1.28 3.19 2.61
N ILE A 90 -1.93 3.09 3.77
CA ILE A 90 -2.45 4.24 4.50
C ILE A 90 -2.39 3.98 6.02
N SER A 91 -2.26 5.05 6.80
CA SER A 91 -2.24 5.00 8.27
C SER A 91 -3.47 5.69 8.85
N MET A 92 -4.27 4.94 9.59
CA MET A 92 -5.47 5.45 10.31
C MET A 92 -5.55 4.87 11.72
N GLY A 93 -4.40 4.76 12.37
CA GLY A 93 -4.19 3.85 13.50
C GLY A 93 -3.37 2.65 13.01
N PRO A 94 -3.99 1.54 12.57
CA PRO A 94 -3.28 0.43 11.98
C PRO A 94 -2.90 0.70 10.52
N MET A 95 -1.79 0.11 10.07
CA MET A 95 -1.32 0.21 8.68
C MET A 95 -2.16 -0.72 7.80
N GLN A 96 -2.71 -0.18 6.72
CA GLN A 96 -3.49 -0.96 5.76
C GLN A 96 -2.75 -1.08 4.43
N MET A 97 -2.80 -2.25 3.81
CA MET A 97 -2.07 -2.55 2.57
C MET A 97 -3.02 -3.17 1.55
N GLY A 98 -2.94 -2.69 0.31
CA GLY A 98 -3.41 -3.43 -0.85
C GLY A 98 -2.44 -4.60 -1.14
N ASP A 99 -2.90 -5.79 -1.47
CA ASP A 99 -2.02 -6.85 -2.02
C ASP A 99 -2.78 -7.65 -3.08
N GLY A 100 -2.09 -8.09 -4.13
CA GLY A 100 -2.78 -8.44 -5.37
C GLY A 100 -2.07 -9.28 -6.41
N SER A 101 -2.38 -10.59 -6.48
CA SER A 101 -2.68 -11.28 -7.75
C SER A 101 -3.35 -12.66 -7.53
N PHE A 102 -3.97 -13.18 -8.59
CA PHE A 102 -4.29 -14.60 -8.82
C PHE A 102 -3.84 -14.92 -10.27
N GLY A 103 -2.72 -15.62 -10.45
CA GLY A 103 -2.18 -16.01 -11.77
C GLY A 103 -1.14 -15.04 -12.37
N ASP A 104 -0.88 -15.14 -13.68
CA ASP A 104 0.17 -14.38 -14.41
C ASP A 104 -0.11 -12.87 -14.60
N THR A 105 -1.13 -12.31 -13.95
CA THR A 105 -1.54 -10.90 -14.13
C THR A 105 -2.04 -10.27 -12.84
N MET A 106 -1.75 -8.97 -12.66
CA MET A 106 -2.38 -8.09 -11.67
C MET A 106 -3.91 -8.18 -11.78
N GLY A 107 -4.57 -8.84 -10.82
CA GLY A 107 -6.00 -9.20 -10.94
C GLY A 107 -6.84 -9.08 -9.68
N ARG A 108 -6.24 -8.76 -8.53
CA ARG A 108 -6.94 -8.62 -7.24
C ARG A 108 -6.26 -7.53 -6.42
N SER A 109 -6.99 -6.89 -5.53
CA SER A 109 -6.44 -6.16 -4.40
C SER A 109 -7.20 -6.57 -3.15
N VAL A 110 -6.49 -6.72 -2.04
CA VAL A 110 -7.08 -7.03 -0.73
C VAL A 110 -6.83 -5.90 0.25
N LEU A 111 -7.69 -5.73 1.24
CA LEU A 111 -7.38 -4.87 2.38
C LEU A 111 -6.80 -5.76 3.50
N ALA A 112 -5.55 -5.55 3.89
CA ALA A 112 -4.95 -6.22 5.04
C ALA A 112 -4.53 -5.19 6.11
N ARG A 113 -4.39 -5.63 7.36
CA ARG A 113 -4.15 -4.73 8.51
C ARG A 113 -2.97 -5.18 9.36
N SER A 114 -2.03 -4.28 9.61
CA SER A 114 -0.95 -4.49 10.58
C SER A 114 -1.23 -3.80 11.91
N SER A 115 -1.05 -4.54 13.00
CA SER A 115 -1.12 -4.04 14.38
C SER A 115 0.25 -3.89 15.05
N ASP A 116 1.34 -4.18 14.33
CA ASP A 116 2.71 -4.21 14.82
C ASP A 116 3.63 -3.24 14.07
N GLY A 117 3.05 -2.18 13.48
CA GLY A 117 3.80 -1.12 12.82
C GLY A 117 4.37 -1.52 11.45
N GLY A 118 3.73 -2.47 10.77
CA GLY A 118 4.11 -2.96 9.46
C GLY A 118 5.06 -4.17 9.48
N LEU A 119 5.22 -4.86 10.61
CA LEU A 119 6.01 -6.10 10.67
C LEU A 119 5.24 -7.27 10.03
N THR A 120 3.95 -7.39 10.33
CA THR A 120 3.05 -8.42 9.80
C THR A 120 1.64 -7.87 9.54
N PHE A 121 0.90 -8.52 8.63
CA PHE A 121 -0.47 -8.11 8.24
C PHE A 121 -1.55 -9.17 8.52
N GLY A 122 -1.15 -10.39 8.86
CA GLY A 122 -2.10 -11.47 9.18
C GLY A 122 -3.00 -11.79 7.99
N SER A 123 -4.25 -12.15 8.25
CA SER A 123 -5.23 -12.45 7.19
C SER A 123 -5.83 -11.17 6.61
N PRO A 124 -6.07 -11.12 5.28
CA PRO A 124 -6.85 -10.05 4.68
C PRO A 124 -8.20 -9.87 5.37
N LEU A 125 -8.64 -8.63 5.52
CA LEU A 125 -9.98 -8.28 5.98
C LEU A 125 -11.03 -8.66 4.92
N TYR A 126 -10.78 -8.28 3.66
CA TYR A 126 -11.61 -8.63 2.51
C TYR A 126 -10.92 -8.31 1.17
N ASP A 127 -11.53 -8.78 0.08
CA ASP A 127 -11.15 -8.40 -1.30
C ASP A 127 -11.65 -7.00 -1.63
N LEU A 128 -10.72 -6.06 -1.72
CA LEU A 128 -11.02 -4.67 -1.99
C LEU A 128 -11.53 -4.49 -3.43
N SER A 129 -10.86 -5.13 -4.40
CA SER A 129 -11.34 -5.18 -5.78
C SER A 129 -10.80 -6.39 -6.53
N LEU A 130 -11.58 -6.86 -7.51
CA LEU A 130 -11.19 -7.89 -8.46
C LEU A 130 -11.17 -7.34 -9.90
N ASP A 131 -11.37 -6.03 -10.08
CA ASP A 131 -11.59 -5.44 -11.41
C ASP A 131 -11.04 -4.02 -11.60
N LYS A 132 -11.43 -3.04 -10.78
CA LYS A 132 -11.23 -1.59 -11.03
C LYS A 132 -10.16 -0.95 -10.17
N PHE A 133 -9.94 -1.46 -8.97
CA PHE A 133 -8.99 -0.93 -8.00
C PHE A 133 -7.91 -1.99 -7.75
N ILE A 134 -7.24 -2.45 -8.81
CA ILE A 134 -6.15 -3.42 -8.71
C ILE A 134 -4.84 -2.68 -8.42
N ASN A 135 -4.55 -1.67 -9.22
CA ASN A 135 -3.51 -0.68 -8.95
C ASN A 135 -4.19 0.55 -8.35
N MET A 136 -3.65 1.12 -7.27
CA MET A 136 -4.31 2.24 -6.60
C MET A 136 -3.37 3.23 -5.94
N SER A 137 -3.93 4.38 -5.61
CA SER A 137 -3.34 5.38 -4.71
C SER A 137 -4.40 5.77 -3.70
N LEU A 138 -4.02 5.77 -2.42
CA LEU A 138 -4.88 6.17 -1.31
C LEU A 138 -4.42 7.52 -0.78
N GLN A 139 -5.35 8.45 -0.57
CA GLN A 139 -5.05 9.74 0.04
C GLN A 139 -6.00 10.00 1.20
N LEU A 140 -5.41 10.21 2.38
CA LEU A 140 -6.15 10.68 3.54
C LEU A 140 -6.47 12.17 3.35
N VAL A 141 -7.75 12.51 3.39
CA VAL A 141 -8.23 13.88 3.22
C VAL A 141 -9.08 14.32 4.42
N ASN A 142 -9.18 15.64 4.60
CA ASN A 142 -10.23 16.22 5.44
C ASN A 142 -11.44 16.52 4.56
N HIS A 143 -12.62 16.06 4.95
CA HIS A 143 -13.87 16.34 4.26
C HIS A 143 -14.04 17.86 4.04
N ASP A 144 -13.79 18.68 5.06
CA ASP A 144 -13.92 20.14 5.00
C ASP A 144 -13.07 20.81 3.91
N SER A 145 -12.00 20.15 3.45
CA SER A 145 -11.14 20.67 2.38
C SER A 145 -11.68 20.41 0.97
N TYR A 146 -12.70 19.56 0.84
CA TYR A 146 -13.26 19.12 -0.45
C TYR A 146 -14.79 19.19 -0.43
N PRO A 147 -15.38 20.37 -0.71
CA PRO A 147 -16.82 20.52 -0.83
C PRO A 147 -17.41 19.54 -1.86
N GLY A 148 -18.41 18.76 -1.44
CA GLY A 148 -19.08 17.79 -2.30
C GLY A 148 -18.61 16.34 -2.16
N LEU A 149 -17.75 16.03 -1.18
CA LEU A 149 -17.56 14.63 -0.77
C LEU A 149 -18.83 14.09 -0.09
N PRO A 150 -19.17 12.80 -0.31
CA PRO A 150 -20.35 12.21 0.31
C PRO A 150 -20.09 11.88 1.79
N GLY A 151 -21.17 11.70 2.56
CA GLY A 151 -21.10 11.21 3.94
C GLY A 151 -20.79 12.28 5.01
N PRO A 152 -20.45 11.85 6.24
CA PRO A 152 -20.24 12.76 7.37
C PRO A 152 -18.94 13.56 7.27
N GLN A 153 -18.88 14.68 7.99
CA GLN A 153 -17.65 15.46 8.16
C GLN A 153 -16.57 14.66 8.90
N GLY A 154 -15.30 15.01 8.68
CA GLY A 154 -14.16 14.36 9.32
C GLY A 154 -13.07 13.93 8.33
N LYS A 155 -12.34 12.87 8.69
CA LYS A 155 -11.34 12.27 7.80
C LYS A 155 -12.00 11.31 6.82
N GLY A 156 -11.55 11.34 5.58
CA GLY A 156 -11.96 10.40 4.54
C GLY A 156 -10.78 9.95 3.71
N ILE A 157 -11.00 8.93 2.89
CA ILE A 157 -9.98 8.40 1.98
C ILE A 157 -10.50 8.56 0.57
N LEU A 158 -9.74 9.27 -0.25
CA LEU A 158 -9.89 9.22 -1.69
C LEU A 158 -9.02 8.10 -2.24
N MET A 159 -9.63 7.29 -3.10
CA MET A 159 -9.00 6.14 -3.73
C MET A 159 -9.07 6.30 -5.24
N TRP A 160 -7.91 6.48 -5.88
CA TRP A 160 -7.77 6.40 -7.32
C TRP A 160 -7.35 4.99 -7.68
N GLY A 161 -8.06 4.37 -8.61
CA GLY A 161 -7.82 2.98 -9.01
C GLY A 161 -7.72 2.81 -10.51
N SER A 162 -7.03 1.75 -10.91
CA SER A 162 -7.16 1.17 -12.24
C SER A 162 -7.14 -0.35 -12.17
N GLY A 163 -7.77 -0.96 -13.17
CA GLY A 163 -7.89 -2.39 -13.33
C GLY A 163 -6.78 -3.01 -14.16
N SER A 164 -7.20 -3.68 -15.23
CA SER A 164 -6.31 -4.34 -16.19
C SER A 164 -5.18 -3.43 -16.68
N TYR A 165 -3.95 -3.92 -16.57
CA TYR A 165 -2.72 -3.20 -16.94
C TYR A 165 -2.81 -2.62 -18.36
N ARG A 166 -2.62 -1.29 -18.48
CA ARG A 166 -2.69 -0.51 -19.74
C ARG A 166 -4.00 -0.65 -20.52
N ARG A 167 -5.06 -1.18 -19.92
CA ARG A 167 -6.37 -1.41 -20.55
C ARG A 167 -7.53 -1.06 -19.61
N SER A 168 -7.35 -0.05 -18.77
CA SER A 168 -8.35 0.40 -17.80
C SER A 168 -8.46 1.92 -17.81
N ASN A 169 -9.68 2.42 -17.60
CA ASN A 169 -9.88 3.80 -17.18
C ASN A 169 -9.40 3.99 -15.74
N VAL A 170 -9.26 5.25 -15.34
CA VAL A 170 -9.07 5.62 -13.93
C VAL A 170 -10.44 5.70 -13.26
N TYR A 171 -10.54 5.11 -12.07
CA TYR A 171 -11.72 5.13 -11.21
C TYR A 171 -11.42 5.95 -9.96
N LEU A 172 -12.46 6.55 -9.38
CA LEU A 172 -12.40 7.30 -8.14
C LEU A 172 -13.45 6.75 -7.17
N ALA A 173 -13.02 6.50 -5.94
CA ALA A 173 -13.89 6.17 -4.82
C ALA A 173 -13.56 7.03 -3.59
N TYR A 174 -14.54 7.16 -2.71
CA TYR A 174 -14.42 7.78 -1.40
C TYR A 174 -14.96 6.83 -0.33
N VAL A 175 -14.32 6.82 0.83
CA VAL A 175 -14.84 6.16 2.04
C VAL A 175 -14.49 7.00 3.28
N PRO A 176 -15.40 7.18 4.25
CA PRO A 176 -15.03 7.73 5.56
C PRO A 176 -13.90 6.90 6.19
N ALA A 177 -12.92 7.57 6.77
CA ALA A 177 -11.68 6.93 7.24
C ALA A 177 -11.95 5.83 8.29
N ASP A 178 -12.91 6.07 9.19
CA ASP A 178 -13.34 5.14 10.24
C ASP A 178 -14.21 3.98 9.73
N GLN A 179 -14.58 3.99 8.44
CA GLN A 179 -15.45 3.00 7.80
C GLN A 179 -14.74 2.21 6.69
N ILE A 180 -13.43 2.34 6.50
CA ILE A 180 -12.71 1.58 5.47
C ILE A 180 -12.85 0.06 5.63
N GLU A 181 -13.06 -0.45 6.85
CA GLU A 181 -13.26 -1.88 7.08
C GLU A 181 -14.67 -2.35 6.68
N ASP A 182 -15.61 -1.42 6.42
CA ASP A 182 -16.96 -1.69 5.91
C ASP A 182 -17.01 -1.46 4.40
N ARG A 183 -17.06 -2.55 3.64
CA ARG A 183 -17.12 -2.50 2.17
C ARG A 183 -18.36 -1.76 1.65
N SER A 184 -19.44 -1.69 2.41
CA SER A 184 -20.66 -1.00 1.99
C SER A 184 -20.59 0.53 2.11
N ALA A 185 -19.59 1.06 2.82
CA ALA A 185 -19.39 2.50 3.02
C ALA A 185 -18.73 3.21 1.84
N PHE A 186 -18.25 2.46 0.84
CA PHE A 186 -17.59 3.03 -0.34
C PHE A 186 -18.59 3.72 -1.26
N SER A 187 -18.31 4.98 -1.56
CA SER A 187 -18.97 5.76 -2.61
C SER A 187 -18.08 5.77 -3.86
N PHE A 188 -18.67 5.56 -5.04
CA PHE A 188 -17.94 5.49 -6.30
C PHE A 188 -18.37 6.62 -7.21
N PHE A 189 -17.41 7.33 -7.80
CA PHE A 189 -17.72 8.39 -8.74
C PHE A 189 -18.35 7.81 -10.02
N ALA A 190 -19.56 8.25 -10.34
CA ALA A 190 -20.33 7.80 -11.49
C ALA A 190 -20.32 8.76 -12.69
N GLY A 191 -19.56 9.87 -12.61
CA GLY A 191 -19.52 10.92 -13.63
C GLY A 191 -20.39 12.14 -13.27
N GLY A 192 -20.12 13.27 -13.94
CA GLY A 192 -20.85 14.52 -13.71
C GLY A 192 -22.08 14.66 -14.62
N GLY A 193 -23.28 14.53 -14.06
CA GLY A 193 -24.47 15.20 -14.58
C GLY A 193 -24.53 16.66 -14.10
N PRO A 194 -25.35 17.54 -14.71
CA PRO A 194 -25.55 18.88 -14.18
C PRO A 194 -26.15 18.78 -12.77
N ALA A 195 -25.35 19.07 -11.75
CA ALA A 195 -25.67 19.11 -10.32
C ALA A 195 -25.68 17.78 -9.53
N GLN A 196 -24.63 16.95 -9.62
CA GLN A 196 -24.37 15.97 -8.55
C GLN A 196 -22.98 16.14 -7.91
N PRO A 197 -22.91 16.18 -6.56
CA PRO A 197 -21.66 15.97 -5.85
C PRO A 197 -21.12 14.54 -6.09
N LEU A 198 -19.85 14.33 -5.73
CA LEU A 198 -19.15 13.05 -5.83
C LEU A 198 -19.83 11.94 -5.03
#